data_AF-A0AA38M7T1-F1
#
_entry.id   AF-A0AA38M7T1-F1
#
_cell.length_a   1.000
_cell.length_b   1.000
_cell.length_c   1.000
_cell.angle_alpha   90.00
_cell.angle_beta   90.00
_cell.angle_gamma   90.00
#
_symmetry.space_group_name_H-M   'P 1'
#
loop_
_entity.id
_entity.type
_entity.pdbx_description
1 polymer ?
#
loop_
_entity_poly.entity_id
_entity_poly.type
_entity_poly.pdbx_seq_one_letter_code
_entity_poly.pdbx_strand_id
1 'polypeptide(L)'
;MKRCKYSEGGRAGKQGKLSGVQRVLILCIVPDIKESYDNLKLLFDLIQINKISFRFVADLKVTLLVNGFQTASSTYPCPYCYVSMKDLRSQNSTSNDKSSNNMKQFLSTYEDATRHYKNFCSLEKNKKIAKECFSTVNNPIFEEGAGTTVLQKCVIPELHILQGFVNHLFWNGLVPLVGREVALSWPQRLGLVTNSYQGEIFKGNACRRLLKEADRILDLDTDRAKLELVPIISALKAMNKVVEDCFSTNQVKSELIQDIVSLRKVFRATGVSETLKIHIALNHLEECIAYLGNCGLGLWSEQAGESGHREFLKTWIRYKLNNVYDERYGSNLLRAVIDFSSSHL
;
A
#
# COMPACT_ATOMS: atom_id res chain seq x y z
N MET A 1 14.62 -39.30 -24.19
CA MET A 1 13.73 -38.17 -23.83
C MET A 1 13.90 -37.08 -24.88
N LYS A 2 12.90 -36.82 -25.73
CA LYS A 2 12.98 -35.84 -26.84
C LYS A 2 13.07 -34.41 -26.27
N ARG A 3 14.04 -33.61 -26.75
CA ARG A 3 14.11 -32.16 -26.49
C ARG A 3 12.94 -31.46 -27.19
N CYS A 4 12.14 -30.69 -26.47
CA CYS A 4 11.18 -29.74 -27.07
C CYS A 4 11.92 -28.74 -27.97
N LYS A 5 11.36 -28.49 -29.15
CA LYS A 5 11.89 -27.48 -30.08
C LYS A 5 11.38 -26.10 -29.65
N TYR A 6 12.21 -25.07 -29.86
CA TYR A 6 11.91 -23.66 -29.53
C TYR A 6 10.61 -23.10 -30.17
N SER A 7 10.00 -23.82 -31.11
CA SER A 7 8.71 -23.51 -31.73
C SER A 7 7.49 -23.86 -30.85
N GLU A 8 7.66 -24.46 -29.67
CA GLU A 8 6.56 -25.03 -28.86
C GLU A 8 6.24 -24.27 -27.54
N GLY A 9 6.83 -23.09 -27.30
CA GLY A 9 6.46 -22.22 -26.16
C GLY A 9 6.90 -22.71 -24.77
N GLY A 10 6.97 -21.77 -23.82
CA GLY A 10 7.06 -21.99 -22.36
C GLY A 10 8.26 -22.80 -21.86
N ARG A 11 9.27 -22.13 -21.27
CA ARG A 11 10.31 -22.84 -20.49
C ARG A 11 9.79 -23.06 -19.06
N ALA A 12 9.14 -24.20 -18.81
CA ALA A 12 8.81 -24.61 -17.45
C ALA A 12 10.06 -24.53 -16.55
N GLY A 13 10.03 -23.60 -15.60
CA GLY A 13 11.11 -23.40 -14.63
C GLY A 13 11.39 -24.66 -13.81
N LYS A 14 12.60 -24.75 -13.23
CA LYS A 14 12.98 -25.82 -12.30
C LYS A 14 11.92 -25.97 -11.21
N GLN A 15 11.48 -27.20 -10.94
CA GLN A 15 10.62 -27.58 -9.80
C GLN A 15 11.08 -26.86 -8.53
N GLY A 16 10.39 -25.79 -8.15
CA GLY A 16 10.78 -24.90 -7.06
C GLY A 16 9.54 -24.25 -6.47
N LYS A 17 9.58 -23.96 -5.17
CA LYS A 17 8.48 -23.33 -4.42
C LYS A 17 7.96 -22.10 -5.17
N LEU A 18 6.79 -22.21 -5.79
CA LEU A 18 6.07 -21.11 -6.41
C LEU A 18 5.84 -20.01 -5.34
N SER A 19 6.67 -18.97 -5.30
CA SER A 19 6.54 -17.85 -4.36
C SER A 19 7.01 -16.55 -5.01
N GLY A 20 6.36 -15.44 -4.64
CA GLY A 20 6.71 -14.10 -5.14
C GLY A 20 6.56 -13.97 -6.67
N VAL A 21 7.62 -13.48 -7.34
CA VAL A 21 7.62 -13.17 -8.78
C VAL A 21 7.35 -14.38 -9.66
N GLN A 22 7.67 -15.59 -9.18
CA GLN A 22 7.44 -16.87 -9.85
C GLN A 22 5.95 -17.27 -9.97
N ARG A 23 5.02 -16.37 -9.61
CA ARG A 23 3.58 -16.51 -9.84
C ARG A 23 2.96 -15.31 -10.56
N VAL A 24 3.78 -14.37 -11.05
CA VAL A 24 3.29 -13.13 -11.66
C VAL A 24 3.15 -13.33 -13.17
N LEU A 25 1.96 -13.09 -13.69
CA LEU A 25 1.68 -13.01 -15.12
C LEU A 25 1.37 -11.56 -15.49
N ILE A 26 1.99 -11.09 -16.56
CA ILE A 26 1.70 -9.76 -17.11
C ILE A 26 0.47 -9.90 -18.03
N LEU A 27 -0.67 -9.38 -17.58
CA LEU A 27 -1.90 -9.36 -18.38
C LEU A 27 -1.92 -8.19 -19.38
N CYS A 28 -1.33 -7.06 -19.01
CA CYS A 28 -1.27 -5.87 -19.83
C CYS A 28 -0.04 -5.04 -19.46
N ILE A 29 0.56 -4.38 -20.46
CA ILE A 29 1.64 -3.43 -20.28
C ILE A 29 1.53 -2.33 -21.33
N VAL A 30 1.69 -1.07 -20.90
CA VAL A 30 1.77 0.07 -21.80
C VAL A 30 2.90 0.99 -21.34
N PRO A 31 3.84 1.34 -22.23
CA PRO A 31 4.95 2.22 -21.88
C PRO A 31 4.49 3.67 -21.77
N ASP A 32 5.12 4.42 -20.87
CA ASP A 32 5.09 5.89 -20.82
C ASP A 32 3.69 6.53 -20.75
N ILE A 33 2.70 5.79 -20.25
CA ILE A 33 1.35 6.30 -19.99
C ILE A 33 1.21 6.72 -18.53
N LYS A 34 0.62 7.91 -18.34
CA LYS A 34 0.30 8.43 -17.01
C LYS A 34 -0.74 7.55 -16.33
N GLU A 35 -0.50 7.21 -15.06
CA GLU A 35 -1.51 6.63 -14.18
C GLU A 35 -2.64 7.63 -13.92
N SER A 36 -3.77 7.46 -14.61
CA SER A 36 -5.00 8.23 -14.47
C SER A 36 -6.20 7.29 -14.46
N TYR A 37 -7.35 7.79 -14.00
CA TYR A 37 -8.60 7.04 -14.01
C TYR A 37 -8.94 6.54 -15.41
N ASP A 38 -8.92 7.43 -16.41
CA ASP A 38 -9.31 7.10 -17.78
C ASP A 38 -8.39 6.03 -18.40
N ASN A 39 -7.08 6.14 -18.16
CA ASN A 39 -6.11 5.17 -18.67
C ASN A 39 -6.27 3.81 -17.98
N LEU A 40 -6.39 3.78 -16.65
CA LEU A 40 -6.62 2.53 -15.92
C LEU A 40 -7.94 1.86 -16.34
N LYS A 41 -9.01 2.65 -16.51
CA LYS A 41 -10.30 2.16 -16.97
C LYS A 41 -10.18 1.55 -18.36
N LEU A 42 -9.54 2.24 -19.31
CA LEU A 42 -9.32 1.71 -20.65
C LEU A 42 -8.56 0.37 -20.62
N LEU A 43 -7.47 0.27 -19.84
CA LEU A 43 -6.70 -0.96 -19.74
C LEU A 43 -7.51 -2.12 -19.13
N PHE A 44 -8.28 -1.83 -18.07
CA PHE A 44 -9.10 -2.82 -17.37
C PHE A 44 -10.30 -3.29 -18.20
N ASP A 45 -10.90 -2.38 -18.99
CA ASP A 45 -11.95 -2.72 -19.95
C ASP A 45 -11.39 -3.61 -21.08
N LEU A 46 -10.20 -3.29 -21.61
CA LEU A 46 -9.55 -4.07 -22.68
C LEU A 46 -9.22 -5.51 -22.25
N ILE A 47 -8.72 -5.71 -21.02
CA ILE A 47 -8.48 -7.06 -20.47
C ILE A 47 -9.74 -7.73 -19.92
N GLN A 48 -10.88 -7.01 -19.94
CA GLN A 48 -12.17 -7.47 -19.41
C GLN A 48 -12.07 -7.96 -17.96
N ILE A 49 -11.37 -7.20 -17.11
CA ILE A 49 -11.05 -7.64 -15.74
C ILE A 49 -12.29 -7.97 -14.90
N ASN A 50 -13.41 -7.27 -15.15
CA ASN A 50 -14.68 -7.48 -14.45
C ASN A 50 -15.35 -8.82 -14.77
N LYS A 51 -14.85 -9.58 -15.76
CA LYS A 51 -15.35 -10.92 -16.08
C LYS A 51 -14.72 -12.04 -15.25
N ILE A 52 -13.70 -11.72 -14.45
CA ILE A 52 -13.04 -12.69 -13.59
C ILE A 52 -13.16 -12.28 -12.12
N SER A 53 -13.16 -13.27 -11.23
CA SER A 53 -13.09 -13.01 -9.78
C SER A 53 -11.65 -12.83 -9.34
N PHE A 54 -11.37 -11.73 -8.66
CA PHE A 54 -10.02 -11.39 -8.18
C PHE A 54 -10.09 -10.45 -6.98
N ARG A 55 -8.99 -10.41 -6.23
CA ARG A 55 -8.67 -9.36 -5.26
C ARG A 55 -7.64 -8.42 -5.86
N PHE A 56 -7.77 -7.13 -5.59
CA PHE A 56 -6.90 -6.09 -6.12
C PHE A 56 -5.96 -5.59 -5.02
N VAL A 57 -4.68 -5.45 -5.31
CA VAL A 57 -3.73 -4.76 -4.44
C VAL A 57 -2.86 -3.84 -5.29
N ALA A 58 -2.72 -2.61 -4.84
CA ALA A 58 -1.84 -1.61 -5.43
C ALA A 58 -1.54 -0.53 -4.38
N ASP A 59 -0.64 0.39 -4.69
CA ASP A 59 -0.46 1.56 -3.83
C ASP A 59 -1.77 2.37 -3.64
N LEU A 60 -1.77 3.29 -2.67
CA LEU A 60 -2.96 4.08 -2.35
C LEU A 60 -3.41 4.99 -3.49
N LYS A 61 -2.51 5.47 -4.35
CA LYS A 61 -2.88 6.34 -5.46
C LYS A 61 -3.70 5.54 -6.47
N VAL A 62 -3.22 4.37 -6.87
CA VAL A 62 -3.94 3.49 -7.80
C VAL A 62 -5.24 3.00 -7.16
N THR A 63 -5.21 2.63 -5.86
CA THR A 63 -6.42 2.23 -5.12
C THR A 63 -7.49 3.32 -5.11
N LEU A 64 -7.13 4.60 -4.93
CA LEU A 64 -8.07 5.71 -5.00
C LEU A 64 -8.62 5.90 -6.42
N LEU A 65 -7.76 5.80 -7.45
CA LEU A 65 -8.16 5.93 -8.85
C LEU A 65 -9.17 4.85 -9.24
N VAL A 66 -8.90 3.57 -8.97
CA VAL A 66 -9.80 2.47 -9.39
C VAL A 66 -11.15 2.51 -8.69
N ASN A 67 -11.24 3.15 -7.53
CA ASN A 67 -12.49 3.35 -6.80
C ASN A 67 -13.14 4.72 -7.06
N GLY A 68 -12.58 5.53 -7.97
CA GLY A 68 -13.17 6.79 -8.43
C GLY A 68 -13.00 7.98 -7.48
N PHE A 69 -12.11 7.88 -6.50
CA PHE A 69 -11.86 8.92 -5.51
C PHE A 69 -10.81 9.95 -5.96
N GLN A 70 -10.81 11.12 -5.33
CA GLN A 70 -9.73 12.10 -5.45
C GLN A 70 -8.44 11.60 -4.77
N THR A 71 -7.38 12.41 -4.85
CA THR A 71 -6.07 12.09 -4.28
C THR A 71 -6.11 11.93 -2.76
N ALA A 72 -5.05 11.33 -2.19
CA ALA A 72 -4.88 11.16 -0.74
C ALA A 72 -4.74 12.48 0.05
N SER A 73 -4.72 13.63 -0.64
CA SER A 73 -4.74 14.97 -0.06
C SER A 73 -6.14 15.60 -0.02
N SER A 74 -7.16 14.89 -0.50
CA SER A 74 -8.55 15.34 -0.50
C SER A 74 -9.18 15.35 0.89
N THR A 75 -10.38 15.91 1.01
CA THR A 75 -11.07 16.03 2.31
C THR A 75 -11.38 14.66 2.91
N TYR A 76 -11.75 13.67 2.09
CA TYR A 76 -12.02 12.29 2.51
C TYR A 76 -11.07 11.34 1.79
N PRO A 77 -9.86 11.12 2.32
CA PRO A 77 -8.77 10.50 1.57
C PRO A 77 -8.70 8.98 1.74
N CYS A 78 -9.49 8.38 2.64
CA CYS A 78 -9.47 6.94 2.88
C CYS A 78 -10.35 6.21 1.86
N PRO A 79 -9.83 5.21 1.13
CA PRO A 79 -10.66 4.43 0.21
C PRO A 79 -11.62 3.48 0.94
N TYR A 80 -11.34 3.16 2.21
CA TYR A 80 -12.04 2.12 2.97
C TYR A 80 -13.13 2.66 3.89
N CYS A 81 -13.15 3.97 4.17
CA CYS A 81 -14.14 4.59 5.03
C CYS A 81 -14.25 6.11 4.79
N TYR A 82 -15.14 6.78 5.52
CA TYR A 82 -15.44 8.21 5.35
C TYR A 82 -14.71 9.15 6.32
N VAL A 83 -13.47 8.83 6.71
CA VAL A 83 -12.68 9.72 7.57
C VAL A 83 -12.30 11.01 6.87
N SER A 84 -12.48 12.14 7.55
CA SER A 84 -12.01 13.41 7.02
C SER A 84 -10.54 13.66 7.38
N MET A 85 -9.81 14.37 6.52
CA MET A 85 -8.45 14.84 6.81
C MET A 85 -8.37 15.70 8.07
N LYS A 86 -9.47 16.40 8.41
CA LYS A 86 -9.56 17.18 9.65
C LYS A 86 -9.53 16.23 10.85
N ASP A 87 -10.32 15.16 10.81
CA ASP A 87 -10.41 14.19 11.91
C ASP A 87 -9.08 13.48 12.12
N LEU A 88 -8.44 13.02 11.04
CA LEU A 88 -7.10 12.41 11.08
C LEU A 88 -6.06 13.32 11.77
N ARG A 89 -6.09 14.62 11.46
CA ARG A 89 -5.16 15.59 12.07
C ARG A 89 -5.55 15.94 13.51
N SER A 90 -6.84 15.91 13.84
CA SER A 90 -7.38 16.34 15.13
C SER A 90 -7.29 15.29 16.24
N GLN A 91 -7.09 13.99 15.92
CA GLN A 91 -6.91 12.94 16.93
C GLN A 91 -5.69 13.13 17.86
N ASN A 92 -4.89 14.19 17.65
CA ASN A 92 -3.77 14.61 18.51
C ASN A 92 -4.13 15.72 19.50
N SER A 93 -5.36 16.24 19.46
CA SER A 93 -5.82 17.26 20.41
C SER A 93 -6.03 16.58 21.75
N THR A 94 -5.26 16.98 22.77
CA THR A 94 -5.33 16.58 24.18
C THR A 94 -6.65 16.93 24.88
N SER A 95 -7.73 17.14 24.14
CA SER A 95 -9.06 17.23 24.70
C SER A 95 -9.44 15.88 25.30
N ASN A 96 -9.63 15.88 26.62
CA ASN A 96 -10.20 14.84 27.50
C ASN A 96 -11.62 14.38 27.08
N ASP A 97 -11.95 14.43 25.80
CA ASP A 97 -13.24 14.02 25.29
C ASP A 97 -13.26 12.50 25.21
N LYS A 98 -13.78 11.89 26.27
CA LYS A 98 -14.01 10.44 26.47
C LYS A 98 -14.98 9.83 25.43
N SER A 99 -15.27 10.53 24.34
CA SER A 99 -16.23 10.18 23.29
C SER A 99 -15.61 9.61 22.02
N SER A 100 -14.28 9.61 21.83
CA SER A 100 -13.67 9.03 20.60
C SER A 100 -13.43 7.51 20.63
N ASN A 101 -13.79 6.85 21.73
CA ASN A 101 -13.85 5.39 21.78
C ASN A 101 -15.12 4.94 21.04
N ASN A 102 -14.95 4.34 19.86
CA ASN A 102 -15.95 3.59 19.09
C ASN A 102 -16.80 4.35 18.06
N MET A 103 -16.27 5.34 17.34
CA MET A 103 -16.86 5.61 16.03
C MET A 103 -16.35 4.54 15.05
N LYS A 104 -17.01 3.37 15.04
CA LYS A 104 -16.79 2.35 14.01
C LYS A 104 -17.15 3.02 12.69
N GLN A 105 -16.12 3.45 11.97
CA GLN A 105 -16.32 4.24 10.77
C GLN A 105 -16.95 3.34 9.73
N PHE A 106 -18.08 3.76 9.16
CA PHE A 106 -18.76 2.98 8.14
C PHE A 106 -17.79 2.68 6.99
N LEU A 107 -17.67 1.40 6.67
CA LEU A 107 -16.84 0.95 5.56
C LEU A 107 -17.47 1.44 4.25
N SER A 108 -16.64 1.97 3.36
CA SER A 108 -17.07 2.38 2.03
C SER A 108 -17.47 1.15 1.22
N THR A 109 -18.64 1.20 0.56
CA THR A 109 -19.08 0.17 -0.40
C THR A 109 -19.02 0.67 -1.84
N TYR A 110 -19.01 -0.25 -2.80
CA TYR A 110 -19.11 0.09 -4.23
C TYR A 110 -20.45 0.77 -4.56
N GLU A 111 -21.53 0.36 -3.90
CA GLU A 111 -22.83 1.00 -4.03
C GLU A 111 -22.80 2.46 -3.56
N ASP A 112 -22.18 2.73 -2.41
CA ASP A 112 -22.02 4.09 -1.92
C ASP A 112 -21.15 4.94 -2.85
N ALA A 113 -20.05 4.39 -3.37
CA ALA A 113 -19.19 5.08 -4.32
C ALA A 113 -19.95 5.45 -5.61
N THR A 114 -20.74 4.52 -6.17
CA THR A 114 -21.62 4.82 -7.32
C THR A 114 -22.67 5.87 -6.98
N ARG A 115 -23.29 5.81 -5.79
CA ARG A 115 -24.24 6.84 -5.33
C ARG A 115 -23.58 8.21 -5.21
N HIS A 116 -22.40 8.30 -4.61
CA HIS A 116 -21.64 9.53 -4.48
C HIS A 116 -21.23 10.09 -5.84
N TYR A 117 -20.87 9.25 -6.81
CA TYR A 117 -20.59 9.69 -8.17
C TYR A 117 -21.83 10.25 -8.88
N LYS A 118 -23.01 9.64 -8.70
CA LYS A 118 -24.28 10.17 -9.22
C LYS A 118 -24.58 11.56 -8.62
N ASN A 119 -24.39 11.72 -7.33
CA ASN A 119 -24.53 13.02 -6.66
C ASN A 119 -23.52 14.03 -7.23
N PHE A 120 -22.27 13.64 -7.43
CA PHE A 120 -21.26 14.50 -8.05
C PHE A 120 -21.64 14.93 -9.48
N CYS A 121 -22.27 14.06 -10.26
CA CYS A 121 -22.82 14.41 -11.57
C CYS A 121 -23.95 15.43 -11.47
N SER A 122 -24.81 15.33 -10.45
CA SER A 122 -25.89 16.32 -10.21
C SER A 122 -25.35 17.68 -9.75
N LEU A 123 -24.14 17.71 -9.19
CA LEU A 123 -23.40 18.92 -8.82
C LEU A 123 -22.50 19.45 -9.96
N GLU A 124 -22.89 19.19 -11.21
CA GLU A 124 -22.20 19.63 -12.43
C GLU A 124 -20.71 19.22 -12.48
N LYS A 125 -20.33 18.16 -11.77
CA LYS A 125 -18.95 17.66 -11.67
C LYS A 125 -17.94 18.71 -11.18
N ASN A 126 -18.37 19.64 -10.32
CA ASN A 126 -17.49 20.65 -9.74
C ASN A 126 -16.55 20.06 -8.67
N LYS A 127 -15.29 19.83 -9.04
CA LYS A 127 -14.27 19.23 -8.14
C LYS A 127 -14.04 20.00 -6.83
N LYS A 128 -14.38 21.30 -6.75
CA LYS A 128 -14.22 22.11 -5.52
C LYS A 128 -15.21 21.69 -4.42
N ILE A 129 -16.37 21.16 -4.80
CA ILE A 129 -17.42 20.70 -3.89
C ILE A 129 -17.49 19.17 -3.79
N ALA A 130 -16.54 18.44 -4.39
CA ALA A 130 -16.47 16.97 -4.31
C ALA A 130 -16.43 16.42 -2.88
N LYS A 131 -16.03 17.24 -1.89
CA LYS A 131 -16.15 16.90 -0.46
C LYS A 131 -17.58 16.55 -0.03
N GLU A 132 -18.60 17.10 -0.67
CA GLU A 132 -20.03 16.80 -0.42
C GLU A 132 -20.40 15.40 -0.93
N CYS A 133 -19.55 14.80 -1.77
CA CYS A 133 -19.68 13.44 -2.29
C CYS A 133 -18.52 12.55 -1.81
N PHE A 134 -18.01 12.81 -0.60
CA PHE A 134 -16.90 12.06 0.01
C PHE A 134 -15.68 11.95 -0.92
N SER A 135 -15.37 13.04 -1.62
CA SER A 135 -14.25 13.11 -2.58
C SER A 135 -14.34 12.11 -3.74
N THR A 136 -15.54 11.61 -4.06
CA THR A 136 -15.80 10.78 -5.24
C THR A 136 -15.99 11.66 -6.47
N VAL A 137 -15.25 11.38 -7.55
CA VAL A 137 -15.28 12.19 -8.79
C VAL A 137 -15.46 11.35 -10.06
N ASN A 138 -15.31 10.03 -9.96
CA ASN A 138 -15.60 9.08 -11.03
C ASN A 138 -16.40 7.90 -10.46
N ASN A 139 -17.04 7.13 -11.33
CA ASN A 139 -17.59 5.84 -10.94
C ASN A 139 -16.44 4.87 -10.62
N PRO A 140 -16.60 3.88 -9.73
CA PRO A 140 -15.61 2.81 -9.60
C PRO A 140 -15.41 2.05 -10.91
N ILE A 141 -14.19 1.58 -11.15
CA ILE A 141 -13.84 0.77 -12.34
C ILE A 141 -14.31 -0.68 -12.15
N PHE A 142 -14.23 -1.20 -10.93
CA PHE A 142 -14.65 -2.56 -10.62
C PHE A 142 -16.16 -2.66 -10.44
N GLU A 143 -16.76 -3.64 -11.11
CA GLU A 143 -18.19 -3.93 -11.06
C GLU A 143 -18.47 -4.96 -9.96
N GLU A 144 -18.74 -4.48 -8.75
CA GLU A 144 -19.02 -5.32 -7.59
C GLU A 144 -20.49 -5.19 -7.14
N GLY A 145 -21.00 -6.22 -6.48
CA GLY A 145 -22.40 -6.27 -6.02
C GLY A 145 -22.71 -5.29 -4.89
N ALA A 146 -24.02 -4.99 -4.73
CA ALA A 146 -24.53 -4.19 -3.61
C ALA A 146 -24.07 -4.76 -2.27
N GLY A 147 -23.54 -3.90 -1.39
CA GLY A 147 -22.97 -4.30 -0.10
C GLY A 147 -21.50 -4.76 -0.12
N THR A 148 -20.87 -4.93 -1.29
CA THR A 148 -19.43 -5.23 -1.33
C THR A 148 -18.64 -4.01 -0.88
N THR A 149 -17.84 -4.17 0.17
CA THR A 149 -16.96 -3.11 0.67
C THR A 149 -15.74 -2.95 -0.23
N VAL A 150 -15.22 -1.73 -0.32
CA VAL A 150 -13.94 -1.47 -1.02
C VAL A 150 -12.82 -2.31 -0.40
N LEU A 151 -12.84 -2.54 0.91
CA LEU A 151 -11.83 -3.34 1.62
C LEU A 151 -11.89 -4.84 1.29
N GLN A 152 -13.07 -5.37 0.92
CA GLN A 152 -13.17 -6.72 0.36
C GLN A 152 -12.50 -6.79 -1.01
N LYS A 153 -12.72 -5.83 -1.90
CA LYS A 153 -12.13 -5.91 -3.25
C LYS A 153 -10.66 -5.51 -3.29
N CYS A 154 -10.32 -4.40 -2.64
CA CYS A 154 -9.00 -3.78 -2.63
C CYS A 154 -8.28 -4.05 -1.30
N VAL A 155 -7.34 -4.97 -1.31
CA VAL A 155 -6.52 -5.36 -0.16
C VAL A 155 -5.58 -4.22 0.24
N ILE A 156 -5.29 -4.13 1.54
CA ILE A 156 -4.38 -3.12 2.08
C ILE A 156 -2.95 -3.35 1.55
N PRO A 157 -2.27 -2.31 1.01
CA PRO A 157 -0.90 -2.42 0.52
C PRO A 157 0.12 -2.43 1.67
N GLU A 158 0.45 -3.63 2.16
CA GLU A 158 1.24 -3.84 3.38
C GLU A 158 2.60 -3.12 3.35
N LEU A 159 3.29 -3.11 2.20
CA LEU A 159 4.61 -2.47 2.07
C LEU A 159 4.47 -0.96 2.21
N HIS A 160 3.45 -0.37 1.58
CA HIS A 160 3.21 1.06 1.66
C HIS A 160 2.75 1.50 3.05
N ILE A 161 1.98 0.66 3.76
CA ILE A 161 1.60 0.89 5.16
C ILE A 161 2.84 0.86 6.06
N LEU A 162 3.68 -0.18 5.97
CA LEU A 162 4.94 -0.29 6.71
C LEU A 162 5.83 0.95 6.50
N GLN A 163 6.05 1.33 5.24
CA GLN A 163 6.85 2.49 4.90
C GLN A 163 6.25 3.78 5.44
N GLY A 164 4.94 3.96 5.34
CA GLY A 164 4.25 5.15 5.86
C GLY A 164 4.39 5.30 7.36
N PHE A 165 4.15 4.22 8.10
CA PHE A 165 4.21 4.22 9.55
C PHE A 165 5.63 4.56 10.05
N VAL A 166 6.64 3.81 9.59
CA VAL A 166 8.02 3.97 10.07
C VAL A 166 8.60 5.33 9.69
N ASN A 167 8.43 5.75 8.43
CA ASN A 167 8.96 7.06 8.00
C ASN A 167 8.27 8.20 8.74
N HIS A 168 6.94 8.15 8.92
CA HIS A 168 6.25 9.23 9.62
C HIS A 168 6.71 9.34 11.07
N LEU A 169 6.79 8.22 11.78
CA LEU A 169 7.20 8.18 13.18
C LEU A 169 8.67 8.60 13.36
N PHE A 170 9.56 8.23 12.42
CA PHE A 170 10.95 8.68 12.43
C PHE A 170 11.05 10.19 12.19
N TRP A 171 10.50 10.69 11.09
CA TRP A 171 10.69 12.08 10.66
C TRP A 171 9.85 13.10 11.44
N ASN A 172 8.70 12.71 11.95
CA ASN A 172 7.76 13.61 12.64
C ASN A 172 7.62 13.29 14.13
N GLY A 173 8.18 12.16 14.59
CA GLY A 173 8.28 11.81 16.00
C GLY A 173 9.70 11.95 16.52
N LEU A 174 10.62 11.10 16.05
CA LEU A 174 11.99 11.04 16.60
C LEU A 174 12.81 12.29 16.26
N VAL A 175 12.85 12.71 14.99
CA VAL A 175 13.68 13.84 14.54
C VAL A 175 13.37 15.15 15.29
N PRO A 176 12.10 15.54 15.50
CA PRO A 176 11.77 16.72 16.30
C PRO A 176 12.19 16.62 17.77
N LEU A 177 12.33 15.41 18.33
CA LEU A 177 12.70 15.21 19.73
C LEU A 177 14.21 15.35 19.96
N VAL A 178 15.02 14.70 19.12
CA VAL A 178 16.47 14.58 19.35
C VAL A 178 17.33 15.36 18.35
N GLY A 179 16.71 15.97 17.35
CA GLY A 179 17.42 16.60 16.24
C GLY A 179 17.80 15.60 15.15
N ARG A 180 17.99 16.13 13.93
CA ARG A 180 18.17 15.33 12.71
C ARG A 180 19.45 14.48 12.72
N GLU A 181 20.58 15.05 13.13
CA GLU A 181 21.87 14.36 13.13
C GLU A 181 21.89 13.19 14.11
N VAL A 182 21.42 13.44 15.34
CA VAL A 182 21.30 12.40 16.38
C VAL A 182 20.35 11.30 15.93
N ALA A 183 19.17 11.65 15.41
CA ALA A 183 18.20 10.67 14.93
C ALA A 183 18.77 9.80 13.79
N LEU A 184 19.54 10.39 12.87
CA LEU A 184 20.16 9.68 11.75
C LEU A 184 21.32 8.76 12.17
N SER A 185 21.95 9.01 13.33
CA SER A 185 23.00 8.12 13.86
C SER A 185 22.50 6.68 14.10
N TRP A 186 21.21 6.50 14.39
CA TRP A 186 20.59 5.18 14.59
C TRP A 186 20.55 4.34 13.30
N PRO A 187 19.88 4.77 12.21
CA PRO A 187 19.91 4.04 10.94
C PRO A 187 21.33 3.89 10.38
N GLN A 188 22.20 4.90 10.54
CA GLN A 188 23.59 4.83 10.08
C GLN A 188 24.40 3.74 10.79
N ARG A 189 24.25 3.58 12.11
CA ARG A 189 24.88 2.48 12.86
C ARG A 189 24.40 1.10 12.43
N LEU A 190 23.19 1.02 11.87
CA LEU A 190 22.68 -0.18 11.24
C LEU A 190 23.14 -0.33 9.78
N GLY A 191 23.90 0.60 9.21
CA GLY A 191 24.27 0.58 7.79
C GLY A 191 23.06 0.75 6.86
N LEU A 192 22.04 1.47 7.32
CA LEU A 192 20.84 1.77 6.53
C LEU A 192 20.98 3.13 5.87
N VAL A 193 20.63 3.18 4.59
CA VAL A 193 20.62 4.41 3.78
C VAL A 193 19.21 4.81 3.41
N THR A 194 18.96 6.12 3.37
CA THR A 194 17.74 6.68 2.80
C THR A 194 17.87 6.75 1.29
N ASN A 195 16.73 6.73 0.59
CA ASN A 195 16.72 6.92 -0.86
C ASN A 195 16.43 8.40 -1.14
N SER A 196 17.26 9.09 -1.92
CA SER A 196 17.16 10.55 -2.12
C SER A 196 16.19 10.97 -3.24
N TYR A 197 15.83 10.06 -4.16
CA TYR A 197 15.08 10.39 -5.38
C TYR A 197 13.64 10.89 -5.16
N GLN A 198 13.07 10.71 -3.96
CA GLN A 198 11.69 11.13 -3.61
C GLN A 198 11.61 11.79 -2.22
N GLY A 199 12.69 12.44 -1.80
CA GLY A 199 12.89 12.86 -0.41
C GLY A 199 13.48 11.72 0.42
N GLU A 200 14.19 12.04 1.50
CA GLU A 200 14.85 11.03 2.34
C GLU A 200 13.85 10.07 2.99
N ILE A 201 13.71 8.88 2.41
CA ILE A 201 12.80 7.85 2.89
C ILE A 201 13.51 6.51 3.05
N PHE A 202 13.11 5.75 4.07
CA PHE A 202 13.48 4.35 4.24
C PHE A 202 12.55 3.47 3.39
N LYS A 203 13.15 2.53 2.63
CA LYS A 203 12.40 1.50 1.89
C LYS A 203 12.08 0.29 2.76
N GLY A 204 11.23 -0.62 2.27
CA GLY A 204 10.70 -1.78 2.99
C GLY A 204 11.71 -2.52 3.87
N ASN A 205 12.86 -2.94 3.32
CA ASN A 205 13.87 -3.67 4.10
C ASN A 205 14.49 -2.84 5.23
N ALA A 206 14.76 -1.55 4.98
CA ALA A 206 15.25 -0.63 6.00
C ALA A 206 14.19 -0.41 7.09
N CYS A 207 12.93 -0.17 6.71
CA CYS A 207 11.82 -0.03 7.65
C CYS A 207 11.67 -1.29 8.53
N ARG A 208 11.74 -2.48 7.93
CA ARG A 208 11.63 -3.74 8.68
C ARG A 208 12.76 -3.88 9.69
N ARG A 209 13.98 -3.48 9.34
CA ARG A 209 15.13 -3.54 10.24
C ARG A 209 15.03 -2.50 11.36
N LEU A 210 14.56 -1.29 11.06
CA LEU A 210 14.30 -0.26 12.08
C LEU A 210 13.25 -0.71 13.11
N LEU A 211 12.19 -1.40 12.67
CA LEU A 211 11.21 -1.97 13.60
C LEU A 211 11.83 -3.00 14.56
N LYS A 212 12.73 -3.86 14.07
CA LYS A 212 13.40 -4.89 14.89
C LYS A 212 14.40 -4.31 15.87
N GLU A 213 15.07 -3.23 15.48
CA GLU A 213 16.14 -2.59 16.26
C GLU A 213 15.66 -1.33 16.99
N ALA A 214 14.35 -1.21 17.26
CA ALA A 214 13.75 -0.03 17.86
C ALA A 214 14.37 0.33 19.24
N ASP A 215 14.80 -0.68 20.01
CA ASP A 215 15.43 -0.46 21.32
C ASP A 215 16.77 0.29 21.22
N ARG A 216 17.44 0.26 20.05
CA ARG A 216 18.70 1.00 19.79
C ARG A 216 18.53 2.51 19.79
N ILE A 217 17.30 3.02 19.79
CA ILE A 217 17.02 4.44 20.02
C ILE A 217 17.50 4.88 21.41
N LEU A 218 17.56 3.98 22.40
CA LEU A 218 18.09 4.31 23.73
C LEU A 218 19.62 4.52 23.76
N ASP A 219 20.30 4.13 22.69
CA ASP A 219 21.75 4.29 22.49
C ASP A 219 22.09 5.60 21.75
N LEU A 220 21.10 6.49 21.54
CA LEU A 220 21.31 7.81 20.97
C LEU A 220 22.03 8.71 21.98
N ASP A 221 23.03 9.44 21.48
CA ASP A 221 23.73 10.47 22.25
C ASP A 221 22.87 11.75 22.25
N THR A 222 22.03 11.89 23.27
CA THR A 222 21.06 12.98 23.38
C THR A 222 20.87 13.42 24.82
N ASP A 223 20.72 14.72 25.03
CA ASP A 223 20.39 15.32 26.33
C ASP A 223 18.93 15.07 26.74
N ARG A 224 18.10 14.49 25.86
CA ARG A 224 16.69 14.19 26.17
C ARG A 224 16.60 13.06 27.19
N ALA A 225 15.64 13.18 28.10
CA ALA A 225 15.36 12.11 29.03
C ALA A 225 14.95 10.85 28.26
N LYS A 226 15.56 9.69 28.56
CA LYS A 226 15.23 8.39 27.93
C LYS A 226 13.72 8.09 27.97
N LEU A 227 13.03 8.58 28.99
CA LEU A 227 11.58 8.46 29.16
C LEU A 227 10.78 9.11 28.01
N GLU A 228 11.27 10.20 27.41
CA GLU A 228 10.61 10.87 26.27
C GLU A 228 10.68 10.06 24.98
N LEU A 229 11.65 9.14 24.86
CA LEU A 229 11.81 8.26 23.70
C LEU A 229 10.93 7.01 23.78
N VAL A 230 10.48 6.65 24.99
CA VAL A 230 9.70 5.43 25.26
C VAL A 230 8.44 5.32 24.39
N PRO A 231 7.64 6.37 24.16
CA PRO A 231 6.46 6.27 23.30
C PRO A 231 6.81 5.89 21.85
N ILE A 232 7.86 6.49 21.29
CA ILE A 232 8.33 6.21 19.93
C ILE A 232 8.79 4.75 19.82
N ILE A 233 9.62 4.31 20.77
CA ILE A 233 10.13 2.93 20.82
C ILE A 233 8.97 1.95 20.94
N SER A 234 8.02 2.23 21.83
CA SER A 234 6.84 1.37 22.06
C SER A 234 5.97 1.26 20.81
N ALA A 235 5.75 2.36 20.10
CA ALA A 235 4.99 2.36 18.85
C ALA A 235 5.69 1.57 17.74
N LEU A 236 7.01 1.69 17.60
CA LEU A 236 7.78 0.87 16.66
C LEU A 236 7.72 -0.62 17.03
N LYS A 237 7.86 -0.98 18.30
CA LYS A 237 7.78 -2.37 18.76
C LYS A 237 6.40 -2.97 18.59
N ALA A 238 5.33 -2.21 18.87
CA ALA A 238 3.97 -2.67 18.63
C ALA A 238 3.71 -2.87 17.13
N MET A 239 4.20 -1.96 16.27
CA MET A 239 4.09 -2.13 14.82
C MET A 239 4.90 -3.34 14.34
N ASN A 240 6.08 -3.60 14.93
CA ASN A 240 6.86 -4.80 14.66
C ASN A 240 6.05 -6.08 14.89
N LYS A 241 5.31 -6.13 16.00
CA LYS A 241 4.46 -7.27 16.36
C LYS A 241 3.34 -7.45 15.33
N VAL A 242 2.57 -6.41 15.03
CA VAL A 242 1.53 -6.45 13.98
C VAL A 242 2.07 -6.94 12.64
N VAL A 243 3.24 -6.46 12.21
CA VAL A 243 3.90 -6.93 10.97
C VAL A 243 4.24 -8.42 11.04
N GLU A 244 4.74 -8.91 12.17
CA GLU A 244 5.04 -10.33 12.36
C GLU A 244 3.80 -11.22 12.41
N ASP A 245 2.67 -10.65 12.82
CA ASP A 245 1.44 -11.38 13.00
C ASP A 245 0.61 -11.47 11.72
N CYS A 246 0.71 -10.48 10.82
CA CYS A 246 -0.12 -10.46 9.61
C CYS A 246 0.52 -10.08 8.27
N PHE A 247 1.79 -9.66 8.19
CA PHE A 247 2.42 -9.30 6.88
C PHE A 247 3.18 -10.49 6.26
N SER A 248 2.68 -11.70 6.48
CA SER A 248 3.28 -12.94 5.99
C SER A 248 2.31 -13.69 5.09
N THR A 249 2.77 -14.77 4.45
CA THR A 249 1.91 -15.67 3.68
C THR A 249 1.21 -16.73 4.54
N ASN A 250 1.43 -16.71 5.86
CA ASN A 250 0.89 -17.70 6.79
C ASN A 250 -0.48 -17.24 7.33
N GLN A 251 -1.13 -18.14 8.08
CA GLN A 251 -2.27 -17.76 8.91
C GLN A 251 -1.85 -16.71 9.94
N VAL A 252 -2.77 -15.79 10.20
CA VAL A 252 -2.60 -14.73 11.19
C VAL A 252 -2.61 -15.31 12.59
N LYS A 253 -1.81 -14.73 13.50
CA LYS A 253 -1.76 -15.16 14.90
C LYS A 253 -3.02 -14.74 15.66
N SER A 254 -3.41 -15.53 16.66
CA SER A 254 -4.61 -15.32 17.48
C SER A 254 -4.64 -13.97 18.19
N GLU A 255 -3.47 -13.38 18.46
CA GLU A 255 -3.32 -12.17 19.26
C GLU A 255 -3.47 -10.88 18.44
N LEU A 256 -3.58 -10.95 17.11
CA LEU A 256 -3.49 -9.77 16.24
C LEU A 256 -4.42 -8.62 16.67
N ILE A 257 -5.67 -8.92 17.05
CA ILE A 257 -6.64 -7.90 17.48
C ILE A 257 -6.11 -7.15 18.71
N GLN A 258 -5.56 -7.88 19.68
CA GLN A 258 -4.95 -7.30 20.88
C GLN A 258 -3.72 -6.47 20.52
N ASP A 259 -2.96 -6.89 19.51
CA ASP A 259 -1.75 -6.20 19.05
C ASP A 259 -2.07 -4.92 18.30
N ILE A 260 -3.14 -4.90 17.49
CA ILE A 260 -3.66 -3.67 16.86
C ILE A 260 -4.18 -2.70 17.93
N VAL A 261 -4.91 -3.20 18.94
CA VAL A 261 -5.37 -2.37 20.07
C VAL A 261 -4.19 -1.78 20.84
N SER A 262 -3.17 -2.58 21.12
CA SER A 262 -1.93 -2.14 21.77
C SER A 262 -1.23 -1.09 20.93
N LEU A 263 -1.05 -1.34 19.63
CA LEU A 263 -0.47 -0.40 18.67
C LEU A 263 -1.19 0.94 18.67
N ARG A 264 -2.53 0.93 18.63
CA ARG A 264 -3.35 2.15 18.69
C ARG A 264 -3.08 2.95 19.97
N LYS A 265 -3.01 2.26 21.12
CA LYS A 265 -2.73 2.90 22.41
C LYS A 265 -1.34 3.53 22.45
N VAL A 266 -0.30 2.79 22.07
CA VAL A 266 1.08 3.30 22.12
C VAL A 266 1.35 4.36 21.06
N PHE A 267 0.73 4.27 19.88
CA PHE A 267 0.85 5.30 18.84
C PHE A 267 0.27 6.63 19.33
N ARG A 268 -0.92 6.63 19.94
CA ARG A 268 -1.53 7.84 20.52
C ARG A 268 -0.63 8.50 21.57
N ALA A 269 0.09 7.70 22.36
CA ALA A 269 1.03 8.20 23.36
C ALA A 269 2.24 8.94 22.76
N THR A 270 2.52 8.79 21.46
CA THR A 270 3.61 9.52 20.79
C THR A 270 3.30 10.98 20.54
N GLY A 271 2.02 11.36 20.51
CA GLY A 271 1.57 12.70 20.10
C GLY A 271 1.81 13.05 18.62
N VAL A 272 2.31 12.09 17.82
CA VAL A 272 2.59 12.27 16.40
C VAL A 272 1.29 12.14 15.59
N SER A 273 1.16 12.95 14.54
CA SER A 273 -0.07 13.00 13.75
C SER A 273 -0.43 11.69 13.06
N GLU A 274 -1.72 11.36 13.00
CA GLU A 274 -2.22 10.23 12.22
C GLU A 274 -2.24 10.58 10.72
N THR A 275 -1.36 9.95 9.95
CA THR A 275 -1.43 9.98 8.48
C THR A 275 -2.46 8.97 7.96
N LEU A 276 -2.89 9.11 6.71
CA LEU A 276 -3.79 8.12 6.08
C LEU A 276 -3.25 6.67 6.19
N LYS A 277 -1.95 6.46 6.03
CA LYS A 277 -1.35 5.11 6.11
C LYS A 277 -1.39 4.57 7.54
N ILE A 278 -1.19 5.43 8.54
CA ILE A 278 -1.33 5.05 9.95
C ILE A 278 -2.80 4.76 10.26
N HIS A 279 -3.72 5.60 9.80
CA HIS A 279 -5.16 5.37 9.93
C HIS A 279 -5.56 3.98 9.42
N ILE A 280 -5.08 3.60 8.23
CA ILE A 280 -5.34 2.28 7.65
C ILE A 280 -4.77 1.15 8.51
N ALA A 281 -3.55 1.31 9.01
CA ALA A 281 -2.96 0.34 9.93
C ALA A 281 -3.79 0.16 11.21
N LEU A 282 -4.28 1.27 11.79
CA LEU A 282 -4.95 1.26 13.09
C LEU A 282 -6.42 0.85 13.03
N ASN A 283 -7.08 1.05 11.90
CA ASN A 283 -8.55 0.99 11.81
C ASN A 283 -9.11 0.04 10.73
N HIS A 284 -8.28 -0.48 9.82
CA HIS A 284 -8.78 -1.32 8.71
C HIS A 284 -8.06 -2.68 8.60
N LEU A 285 -6.96 -2.92 9.31
CA LEU A 285 -6.23 -4.19 9.24
C LEU A 285 -7.06 -5.38 9.72
N GLU A 286 -7.79 -5.23 10.83
CA GLU A 286 -8.61 -6.29 11.41
C GLU A 286 -9.70 -6.74 10.43
N GLU A 287 -10.49 -5.80 9.92
CA GLU A 287 -11.55 -6.08 8.95
C GLU A 287 -10.99 -6.66 7.65
N CYS A 288 -9.85 -6.15 7.17
CA CYS A 288 -9.20 -6.66 5.97
C CYS A 288 -8.86 -8.14 6.12
N ILE A 289 -8.24 -8.51 7.24
CA ILE A 289 -7.80 -9.89 7.50
C ILE A 289 -8.99 -10.83 7.67
N ALA A 290 -10.07 -10.36 8.31
CA ALA A 290 -11.32 -11.12 8.37
C ALA A 290 -11.85 -11.43 6.96
N TYR A 291 -11.83 -10.47 6.03
CA TYR A 291 -12.23 -10.69 4.63
C TYR A 291 -11.29 -11.58 3.82
N LEU A 292 -10.07 -11.79 4.31
CA LEU A 292 -9.07 -12.69 3.74
C LEU A 292 -9.09 -14.08 4.40
N GLY A 293 -10.07 -14.37 5.26
CA GLY A 293 -10.18 -15.65 5.94
C GLY A 293 -9.02 -15.91 6.90
N ASN A 294 -8.59 -14.86 7.61
CA ASN A 294 -7.47 -14.89 8.57
C ASN A 294 -6.10 -15.24 7.97
N CYS A 295 -5.97 -15.13 6.64
CA CYS A 295 -4.67 -15.24 5.98
C CYS A 295 -3.92 -13.91 6.07
N GLY A 296 -2.59 -13.98 6.20
CA GLY A 296 -1.75 -12.80 6.19
C GLY A 296 -1.73 -12.09 4.83
N LEU A 297 -1.42 -10.80 4.87
CA LEU A 297 -1.39 -9.90 3.72
C LEU A 297 -0.33 -10.27 2.68
N GLY A 298 0.69 -11.04 3.05
CA GLY A 298 1.77 -11.45 2.16
C GLY A 298 1.30 -12.28 0.96
N LEU A 299 0.12 -12.94 1.04
CA LEU A 299 -0.49 -13.62 -0.11
C LEU A 299 -1.00 -12.65 -1.19
N TRP A 300 -1.34 -11.42 -0.80
CA TRP A 300 -1.81 -10.34 -1.66
C TRP A 300 -0.88 -9.13 -1.57
N SER A 301 0.42 -9.38 -1.61
CA SER A 301 1.43 -8.34 -1.47
C SER A 301 1.68 -7.59 -2.78
N GLU A 302 1.63 -6.26 -2.76
CA GLU A 302 2.04 -5.43 -3.90
C GLU A 302 3.55 -5.56 -4.21
N GLN A 303 4.34 -6.12 -3.29
CA GLN A 303 5.76 -6.39 -3.48
C GLN A 303 6.05 -7.35 -4.64
N ALA A 304 5.12 -8.27 -4.92
CA ALA A 304 5.24 -9.19 -6.05
C ALA A 304 5.20 -8.40 -7.37
N GLY A 305 4.33 -7.39 -7.47
CA GLY A 305 4.25 -6.47 -8.60
C GLY A 305 5.51 -5.62 -8.75
N GLU A 306 6.01 -5.01 -7.66
CA GLU A 306 7.26 -4.22 -7.69
C GLU A 306 8.47 -5.04 -8.12
N SER A 307 8.58 -6.26 -7.60
CA SER A 307 9.65 -7.19 -7.94
C SER A 307 9.53 -7.67 -9.38
N GLY A 308 8.31 -7.97 -9.83
CA GLY A 308 7.99 -8.32 -11.21
C GLY A 308 8.35 -7.21 -12.19
N HIS A 309 8.05 -5.95 -11.88
CA HIS A 309 8.45 -4.82 -12.72
C HIS A 309 9.97 -4.71 -12.86
N ARG A 310 10.71 -4.78 -11.74
CA ARG A 310 12.19 -4.73 -11.77
C ARG A 310 12.79 -5.90 -12.57
N GLU A 311 12.22 -7.09 -12.47
CA GLU A 311 12.69 -8.25 -13.20
C GLU A 311 12.31 -8.18 -14.69
N PHE A 312 11.10 -7.73 -14.99
CA PHE A 312 10.65 -7.48 -16.36
C PHE A 312 11.54 -6.47 -17.07
N LEU A 313 11.99 -5.40 -16.40
CA LEU A 313 12.91 -4.43 -17.00
C LEU A 313 14.22 -5.08 -17.51
N LYS A 314 14.75 -6.08 -16.81
CA LYS A 314 15.93 -6.83 -17.26
C LYS A 314 15.64 -7.63 -18.53
N THR A 315 14.45 -8.22 -18.62
CA THR A 315 14.00 -8.90 -19.83
C THR A 315 13.78 -7.92 -20.96
N TRP A 316 13.08 -6.81 -20.70
CA TRP A 316 12.74 -5.78 -21.66
C TRP A 316 13.96 -5.17 -22.34
N ILE A 317 15.07 -4.96 -21.62
CA ILE A 317 16.33 -4.45 -22.19
C ILE A 317 16.80 -5.25 -23.43
N ARG A 318 16.51 -6.55 -23.50
CA ARG A 318 16.91 -7.42 -24.63
C ARG A 318 16.07 -7.18 -25.89
N TYR A 319 14.87 -6.62 -25.76
CA TYR A 319 13.91 -6.39 -26.84
C TYR A 319 13.66 -4.91 -27.12
N LYS A 320 14.10 -4.03 -26.21
CA LYS A 320 13.79 -2.60 -26.20
C LYS A 320 14.26 -1.92 -27.48
N LEU A 321 13.33 -1.21 -28.12
CA LEU A 321 13.62 -0.22 -29.14
C LEU A 321 13.54 1.17 -28.50
N ASN A 322 14.45 2.07 -28.88
CA ASN A 322 14.48 3.43 -28.33
C ASN A 322 13.33 4.31 -28.81
N ASN A 323 12.80 4.03 -30.01
CA ASN A 323 11.66 4.75 -30.57
C ASN A 323 10.37 3.95 -30.34
N VAL A 324 9.44 4.50 -29.55
CA VAL A 324 8.12 3.89 -29.28
C VAL A 324 7.20 3.84 -30.50
N TYR A 325 7.48 4.67 -31.52
CA TYR A 325 6.72 4.70 -32.77
C TYR A 325 7.30 3.77 -33.86
N ASP A 326 8.37 3.03 -33.56
CA ASP A 326 8.86 1.99 -34.48
C ASP A 326 7.78 0.91 -34.63
N GLU A 327 7.45 0.54 -35.87
CA GLU A 327 6.43 -0.46 -36.20
C GLU A 327 6.66 -1.81 -35.49
N ARG A 328 7.91 -2.14 -35.16
CA ARG A 328 8.29 -3.37 -34.47
C ARG A 328 8.13 -3.27 -32.96
N TYR A 329 7.94 -2.07 -32.39
CA TYR A 329 7.91 -1.84 -30.95
C TYR A 329 6.88 -2.74 -30.26
N GLY A 330 5.64 -2.74 -30.75
CA GLY A 330 4.58 -3.59 -30.21
C GLY A 330 4.92 -5.08 -30.27
N SER A 331 5.47 -5.54 -31.40
CA SER A 331 5.88 -6.93 -31.58
C SER A 331 7.02 -7.34 -30.64
N ASN A 332 7.98 -6.43 -30.39
CA ASN A 332 9.08 -6.65 -29.47
C ASN A 332 8.62 -6.64 -28.02
N LEU A 333 7.71 -5.73 -27.65
CA LEU A 333 7.12 -5.70 -26.31
C LEU A 333 6.35 -6.99 -26.03
N LEU A 334 5.55 -7.45 -26.98
CA LEU A 334 4.86 -8.74 -26.87
C LEU A 334 5.83 -9.91 -26.70
N ARG A 335 6.92 -9.96 -27.48
CA ARG A 335 7.96 -10.99 -27.33
C ARG A 335 8.62 -10.95 -25.95
N ALA A 336 8.90 -9.76 -25.42
CA ALA A 336 9.47 -9.60 -24.08
C ALA A 336 8.51 -10.10 -22.99
N VAL A 337 7.21 -9.79 -23.13
CA VAL A 337 6.16 -10.28 -22.21
C VAL A 337 6.03 -11.80 -22.28
N ILE A 338 6.06 -12.39 -23.48
CA ILE A 338 6.00 -13.84 -23.67
C ILE A 338 7.24 -14.51 -23.05
N ASP A 339 8.44 -14.01 -23.32
CA ASP A 339 9.70 -14.53 -22.76
C ASP A 339 9.69 -14.46 -21.23
N PHE A 340 9.33 -13.30 -20.68
CA PHE A 340 9.20 -13.11 -19.23
C PHE A 340 8.17 -14.08 -18.64
N SER A 341 6.94 -14.10 -19.16
CA SER A 341 5.88 -14.95 -18.58
C SER A 341 6.20 -16.44 -18.73
N SER A 342 6.85 -16.83 -19.82
CA SER A 342 7.29 -18.21 -20.08
C SER A 342 8.38 -18.71 -19.14
N SER A 343 9.12 -17.83 -18.47
CA SER A 343 10.11 -18.22 -17.47
C SER A 343 9.55 -18.28 -16.05
N HIS A 344 8.30 -17.83 -15.86
CA HIS A 344 7.59 -17.78 -14.58
C HIS A 344 6.37 -18.72 -14.53
N LEU A 345 6.13 -19.45 -15.62
CA LEU A 345 5.25 -20.62 -15.74
C LEU A 345 6.11 -21.88 -15.76
#